data_AF-A0A9D6HQQ0-F1
#
_entry.id   AF-A0A9D6HQQ0-F1
#
_cell.length_a   1.000
_cell.length_b   1.000
_cell.length_c   1.000
_cell.angle_alpha   90.00
_cell.angle_beta   90.00
_cell.angle_gamma   90.00
#
_symmetry.space_group_name_H-M   'P 1'
#
loop_
_entity.id
_entity.type
_entity.pdbx_description
1 polymer ?
#
loop_
_entity_poly.entity_id
_entity_poly.type
_entity_poly.pdbx_seq_one_letter_code
_entity_poly.pdbx_strand_id
1 'polypeptide(L)'
;MGSVLITSLLTLQLVFSSPFIGQATDTPRLRGQELREQAQLRNEEKRATIAARFTEIRRQRITNFFNRLIKRLESAIARLEKLIERIESRIAKIEEEEEDLATGPITEQVNEAKAMLADAKADLEAAKDNFEALLDSDEPKEVFNEVRGNIIDIKDALVEVHRILVNVIGDIKGLRVGTTGSPGVSPTP
;
A
#
# COMPACT_ATOMS: atom_id res chain seq x y z
N MET A 1 -85.22 26.09 -87.49
CA MET A 1 -85.15 26.90 -86.25
C MET A 1 -85.04 25.90 -85.11
N GLY A 2 -83.96 25.75 -84.35
CA GLY A 2 -82.94 26.69 -83.89
C GLY A 2 -82.87 26.54 -82.36
N SER A 3 -81.65 26.44 -81.81
CA SER A 3 -81.25 26.28 -80.38
C SER A 3 -81.28 24.86 -79.81
N VAL A 4 -80.16 24.09 -79.79
CA VAL A 4 -78.91 24.21 -78.98
C VAL A 4 -79.18 23.84 -77.50
N LEU A 5 -78.99 22.57 -77.12
CA LEU A 5 -77.78 21.97 -76.51
C LEU A 5 -77.41 22.56 -75.13
N ILE A 6 -77.39 21.70 -74.10
CA ILE A 6 -76.52 21.65 -72.90
C ILE A 6 -76.92 20.36 -72.15
N THR A 7 -76.32 19.22 -72.49
CA THR A 7 -75.33 18.49 -71.68
C THR A 7 -75.77 18.18 -70.25
N SER A 8 -76.09 16.91 -69.96
CA SER A 8 -75.65 16.25 -68.72
C SER A 8 -75.71 14.74 -68.89
N LEU A 9 -74.54 14.13 -68.66
CA LEU A 9 -74.17 12.75 -68.90
C LEU A 9 -74.01 12.05 -67.54
N LEU A 10 -74.12 10.72 -67.54
CA LEU A 10 -73.41 9.79 -66.66
C LEU A 10 -74.01 9.42 -65.27
N THR A 11 -74.76 8.32 -65.31
CA THR A 11 -74.63 7.07 -64.53
C THR A 11 -73.66 6.97 -63.33
N LEU A 12 -74.22 6.45 -62.22
CA LEU A 12 -73.87 5.19 -61.51
C LEU A 12 -72.49 5.02 -60.82
N GLN A 13 -72.57 4.93 -59.48
CA GLN A 13 -71.73 4.23 -58.49
C GLN A 13 -70.20 4.45 -58.45
N LEU A 14 -69.69 4.78 -57.24
CA LEU A 14 -68.71 3.97 -56.51
C LEU A 14 -68.40 4.55 -55.11
N VAL A 15 -68.73 3.76 -54.10
CA VAL A 15 -68.06 3.55 -52.80
C VAL A 15 -66.97 4.55 -52.40
N PHE A 16 -67.25 5.27 -51.31
CA PHE A 16 -66.25 5.91 -50.45
C PHE A 16 -65.24 4.86 -49.95
N SER A 17 -64.04 4.85 -50.53
CA SER A 17 -62.86 4.16 -50.00
C SER A 17 -61.81 5.21 -49.69
N SER A 18 -61.90 5.83 -48.52
CA SER A 18 -60.79 6.59 -47.94
C SER A 18 -59.62 5.62 -47.69
N PRO A 19 -58.39 5.90 -48.12
CA PRO A 19 -57.24 5.19 -47.59
C PRO A 19 -57.08 5.60 -46.13
N PHE A 20 -57.49 4.73 -45.22
CA PHE A 20 -57.05 4.78 -43.84
C PHE A 20 -55.53 4.57 -43.86
N ILE A 21 -54.77 5.67 -43.81
CA ILE A 21 -53.34 5.64 -43.52
C ILE A 21 -53.25 5.17 -42.06
N GLY A 22 -53.16 3.85 -41.89
CA GLY A 22 -52.78 3.26 -40.63
C GLY A 22 -51.39 3.74 -40.29
N GLN A 23 -51.28 4.75 -39.41
CA GLN A 23 -50.07 4.90 -38.63
C GLN A 23 -49.89 3.56 -37.92
N ALA A 24 -48.81 2.85 -38.26
CA ALA A 24 -48.29 1.77 -37.44
C ALA A 24 -48.04 2.39 -36.07
N THR A 25 -48.98 2.17 -35.16
CA THR A 25 -48.82 2.56 -33.76
C THR A 25 -47.80 1.59 -33.20
N ASP A 26 -46.56 2.06 -33.07
CA ASP A 26 -45.59 1.44 -32.17
C ASP A 26 -46.29 1.19 -30.84
N THR A 27 -46.56 -0.07 -30.56
CA THR A 27 -47.38 -0.44 -29.41
C THR A 27 -46.73 0.09 -28.12
N PRO A 28 -47.48 0.72 -27.20
CA PRO A 28 -46.92 1.32 -25.98
C PRO A 28 -46.17 0.33 -25.07
N ARG A 29 -46.33 -0.98 -25.30
CA ARG A 29 -45.63 -2.05 -24.59
C ARG A 29 -44.15 -2.19 -25.00
N LEU A 30 -43.80 -1.97 -26.28
CA LEU A 30 -42.42 -2.10 -26.77
C LEU A 30 -41.55 -0.96 -26.24
N ARG A 31 -42.04 0.28 -26.28
CA ARG A 31 -41.35 1.47 -25.75
C ARG A 31 -41.09 1.38 -24.25
N GLY A 32 -41.98 0.74 -23.49
CA GLY A 32 -41.80 0.49 -22.05
C GLY A 32 -40.74 -0.57 -21.72
N GLN A 33 -40.54 -1.58 -22.59
CA GLN A 33 -39.48 -2.58 -22.46
C GLN A 33 -38.12 -1.97 -22.79
N GLU A 34 -38.01 -1.23 -23.89
CA GLU A 34 -36.78 -0.54 -24.30
C GLU A 34 -36.29 0.46 -23.23
N LEU A 35 -37.20 1.23 -22.62
CA LEU A 35 -36.84 2.15 -21.54
C LEU A 35 -36.36 1.43 -20.27
N ARG A 36 -36.89 0.24 -19.98
CA ARG A 36 -36.45 -0.60 -18.85
C ARG A 36 -35.08 -1.21 -19.11
N GLU A 37 -34.85 -1.72 -20.31
CA GLU A 37 -33.54 -2.25 -20.73
C GLU A 37 -32.48 -1.16 -20.72
N GLN A 38 -32.76 0.03 -21.27
CA GLN A 38 -31.85 1.19 -21.18
C GLN A 38 -31.61 1.66 -19.75
N ALA A 39 -32.58 1.53 -18.84
CA ALA A 39 -32.38 1.84 -17.43
C ALA A 39 -31.52 0.79 -16.72
N GLN A 40 -31.67 -0.49 -17.06
CA GLN A 40 -30.85 -1.59 -16.55
C GLN A 40 -29.39 -1.44 -17.00
N LEU A 41 -29.15 -1.22 -18.30
CA LEU A 41 -27.81 -1.00 -18.85
C LEU A 41 -27.12 0.19 -18.18
N ARG A 42 -27.80 1.34 -18.06
CA ARG A 42 -27.25 2.52 -17.36
C ARG A 42 -26.96 2.25 -15.88
N ASN A 43 -27.73 1.39 -15.21
CA ASN A 43 -27.49 1.03 -13.82
C ASN A 43 -26.30 0.06 -13.69
N GLU A 44 -26.13 -0.86 -14.62
CA GLU A 44 -25.00 -1.79 -14.67
C GLU A 44 -23.70 -1.05 -14.97
N GLU A 45 -23.69 -0.12 -15.94
CA GLU A 45 -22.55 0.76 -16.23
C GLU A 45 -22.18 1.64 -15.03
N LYS A 46 -23.18 2.22 -14.34
CA LYS A 46 -22.94 2.98 -13.10
C LYS A 46 -22.38 2.09 -11.99
N ARG A 47 -22.88 0.87 -11.82
CA ARG A 47 -22.36 -0.07 -10.83
C ARG A 47 -20.93 -0.49 -11.14
N ALA A 48 -20.61 -0.78 -12.40
CA ALA A 48 -19.27 -1.15 -12.85
C ALA A 48 -18.28 0.02 -12.67
N THR A 49 -18.65 1.23 -13.06
CA THR A 49 -17.79 2.43 -12.90
C THR A 49 -17.58 2.79 -11.43
N ILE A 50 -18.60 2.67 -10.59
CA ILE A 50 -18.49 2.88 -9.15
C ILE A 50 -17.60 1.81 -8.51
N ALA A 51 -17.80 0.53 -8.85
CA ALA A 51 -16.98 -0.58 -8.37
C ALA A 51 -15.50 -0.38 -8.74
N ALA A 52 -15.22 -0.03 -9.99
CA ALA A 52 -13.87 0.26 -10.48
C ALA A 52 -13.21 1.45 -9.75
N ARG A 53 -13.97 2.51 -9.46
CA ARG A 53 -13.48 3.64 -8.65
C ARG A 53 -13.17 3.20 -7.22
N PHE A 54 -14.00 2.36 -6.61
CA PHE A 54 -13.76 1.87 -5.25
C PHE A 54 -12.54 0.95 -5.15
N THR A 55 -12.31 0.08 -6.14
CA THR A 55 -11.12 -0.77 -6.18
C THR A 55 -9.85 0.08 -6.30
N GLU A 56 -9.87 1.11 -7.15
CA GLU A 56 -8.72 2.00 -7.35
C GLU A 56 -8.43 2.85 -6.10
N ILE A 57 -9.45 3.45 -5.48
CA ILE A 57 -9.28 4.21 -4.22
C ILE A 57 -8.74 3.30 -3.11
N ARG A 58 -9.22 2.05 -3.03
CA ARG A 58 -8.71 1.08 -2.06
C ARG A 58 -7.24 0.76 -2.31
N ARG A 59 -6.86 0.48 -3.56
CA ARG A 59 -5.47 0.24 -3.97
C ARG A 59 -4.57 1.39 -3.55
N GLN A 60 -4.94 2.62 -3.92
CA GLN A 60 -4.18 3.82 -3.55
C GLN A 60 -4.02 3.99 -2.04
N ARG A 61 -5.06 3.74 -1.25
CA ARG A 61 -4.96 3.83 0.23
C ARG A 61 -3.98 2.81 0.79
N ILE A 62 -4.01 1.58 0.28
CA ILE A 62 -3.13 0.49 0.71
C ILE A 62 -1.68 0.82 0.33
N THR A 63 -1.42 1.20 -0.92
CA THR A 63 -0.09 1.61 -1.40
C THR A 63 0.46 2.78 -0.59
N ASN A 64 -0.35 3.82 -0.36
CA ASN A 64 0.08 4.97 0.45
C ASN A 64 0.40 4.58 1.90
N PHE A 65 -0.38 3.67 2.48
CA PHE A 65 -0.12 3.18 3.83
C PHE A 65 1.17 2.37 3.90
N PHE A 66 1.37 1.44 2.96
CA PHE A 66 2.56 0.61 2.88
C PHE A 66 3.83 1.44 2.67
N ASN A 67 3.82 2.38 1.73
CA ASN A 67 4.96 3.27 1.48
C ASN A 67 5.34 4.10 2.71
N ARG A 68 4.35 4.52 3.51
CA ARG A 68 4.61 5.21 4.79
C ARG A 68 5.28 4.29 5.81
N LEU A 69 4.88 3.01 5.86
CA LEU A 69 5.50 2.03 6.76
C LEU A 69 6.94 1.73 6.35
N ILE A 70 7.18 1.42 5.08
CA ILE A 70 8.51 1.19 4.51
C ILE A 70 9.44 2.34 4.85
N LYS A 71 9.03 3.58 4.55
CA LYS A 71 9.83 4.78 4.85
C LYS A 71 10.19 4.91 6.33
N ARG A 72 9.30 4.50 7.25
CA ARG A 72 9.57 4.52 8.69
C ARG A 72 10.59 3.46 9.09
N LEU A 73 10.51 2.26 8.51
CA LEU A 73 11.45 1.16 8.76
C LEU A 73 12.83 1.49 8.18
N GLU A 74 12.91 1.98 6.94
CA GLU A 74 14.17 2.44 6.33
C GLU A 74 14.83 3.54 7.18
N SER A 75 14.04 4.50 7.66
CA SER A 75 14.54 5.54 8.56
C SER A 75 15.02 4.97 9.90
N ALA A 76 14.41 3.91 10.42
CA ALA A 76 14.84 3.25 11.65
C ALA A 76 16.17 2.51 11.43
N ILE A 77 16.28 1.76 10.32
CA ILE A 77 17.51 1.09 9.89
C ILE A 77 18.66 2.11 9.80
N ALA A 78 18.47 3.21 9.07
CA ALA A 78 19.50 4.24 8.92
C ALA A 78 19.96 4.86 10.26
N ARG A 79 19.03 4.99 11.23
CA ARG A 79 19.36 5.46 12.58
C ARG A 79 20.19 4.44 13.36
N LEU A 80 19.90 3.15 13.21
CA LEU A 80 20.63 2.07 13.87
C LEU A 80 22.03 1.89 13.27
N GLU A 81 22.18 1.99 11.96
CA GLU A 81 23.49 1.98 11.29
C GLU A 81 24.39 3.10 11.82
N LYS A 82 23.87 4.32 11.85
CA LYS A 82 24.60 5.47 12.41
C LYS A 82 24.95 5.29 13.89
N LEU A 83 24.12 4.57 14.64
CA LEU A 83 24.42 4.26 16.03
C LEU A 83 25.55 3.25 16.15
N ILE A 84 25.54 2.21 15.32
CA ILE A 84 26.62 1.21 15.22
C ILE A 84 27.94 1.89 14.88
N GLU A 85 27.99 2.73 13.84
CA GLU A 85 29.21 3.46 13.45
C GLU A 85 29.78 4.29 14.60
N ARG A 86 28.91 4.95 15.38
CA ARG A 86 29.33 5.74 16.55
C ARG A 86 29.86 4.87 17.68
N ILE A 87 29.27 3.70 17.89
CA ILE A 87 29.71 2.72 18.89
C ILE A 87 31.07 2.15 18.49
N GLU A 88 31.23 1.71 17.24
CA GLU A 88 32.51 1.21 16.72
C GLU A 88 33.62 2.26 16.82
N SER A 89 33.33 3.51 16.44
CA SER A 89 34.26 4.62 16.62
C SER A 89 34.64 4.84 18.09
N ARG A 90 33.72 4.58 19.04
CA ARG A 90 34.01 4.73 20.46
C ARG A 90 34.84 3.56 21.00
N ILE A 91 34.58 2.34 20.54
CA ILE A 91 35.37 1.14 20.89
C ILE A 91 36.81 1.34 20.42
N ALA A 92 37.02 1.73 19.16
CA ALA A 92 38.35 1.97 18.61
C ALA A 92 39.16 3.01 19.42
N LYS A 93 38.50 4.07 19.91
CA LYS A 93 39.15 5.06 20.78
C LYS A 93 39.52 4.51 22.16
N ILE A 94 38.70 3.62 22.71
CA ILE A 94 38.99 2.98 24.01
C ILE A 94 40.20 2.05 23.87
N GLU A 95 40.25 1.28 22.77
CA GLU A 95 41.38 0.39 22.48
C GLU A 95 42.69 1.16 22.26
N GLU A 96 42.63 2.38 21.71
CA GLU A 96 43.80 3.26 21.55
C GLU A 96 44.24 3.94 22.86
N GLU A 97 43.28 4.33 23.71
CA GLU A 97 43.56 5.06 24.96
C GLU A 97 43.93 4.14 26.14
N GLU A 98 43.34 2.94 26.22
CA GLU A 98 43.48 2.00 27.34
C GLU A 98 43.63 0.56 26.84
N GLU A 99 44.87 0.18 26.48
CA GLU A 99 45.22 -1.13 25.88
C GLU A 99 44.86 -2.34 26.78
N ASP A 100 44.68 -2.13 28.09
CA ASP A 100 44.31 -3.15 29.08
C ASP A 100 42.79 -3.41 29.19
N LEU A 101 41.94 -2.57 28.58
CA LEU A 101 40.49 -2.74 28.65
C LEU A 101 40.01 -3.81 27.65
N ALA A 102 39.39 -4.87 28.17
CA ALA A 102 38.82 -5.94 27.37
C ALA A 102 37.51 -5.49 26.66
N THR A 103 37.61 -5.10 25.40
CA THR A 103 36.47 -4.72 24.54
C THR A 103 35.81 -5.89 23.81
N GLY A 104 36.43 -7.08 23.80
CA GLY A 104 35.97 -8.26 23.05
C GLY A 104 34.47 -8.57 23.18
N PRO A 105 33.91 -8.70 24.40
CA PRO A 105 32.48 -8.99 24.57
C PRO A 105 31.55 -7.90 24.00
N ILE A 106 31.99 -6.64 24.03
CA ILE A 106 31.24 -5.51 23.47
C ILE A 106 31.23 -5.59 21.94
N THR A 107 32.38 -5.90 21.34
CA THR A 107 32.52 -6.08 19.89
C THR A 107 31.66 -7.24 19.38
N GLU A 108 31.56 -8.34 20.13
CA GLU A 108 30.66 -9.46 19.80
C GLU A 108 29.19 -9.03 19.75
N GLN A 109 28.71 -8.29 20.74
CA GLN A 109 27.33 -7.77 20.76
C GLN A 109 27.06 -6.79 19.60
N VAL A 110 28.04 -5.96 19.24
CA VAL A 110 27.93 -5.07 18.07
C VAL A 110 27.81 -5.88 16.78
N ASN A 111 28.61 -6.94 16.63
CA ASN A 111 28.55 -7.81 15.45
C ASN A 111 27.21 -8.56 15.37
N GLU A 112 26.69 -9.03 16.49
CA GLU A 112 25.35 -9.62 16.58
C GLU A 112 24.27 -8.63 16.13
N ALA A 113 24.30 -7.40 16.66
CA ALA A 113 23.37 -6.35 16.25
C ALA A 113 23.47 -6.02 14.75
N LYS A 114 24.68 -6.05 14.17
CA LYS A 114 24.90 -5.84 12.72
C LYS A 114 24.30 -6.96 11.89
N ALA A 115 24.46 -8.21 12.31
CA ALA A 115 23.88 -9.36 11.62
C ALA A 115 22.34 -9.27 11.61
N MET A 116 21.71 -9.06 12.77
CA MET A 116 20.25 -8.90 12.85
C MET A 116 19.75 -7.71 12.02
N LEU A 117 20.49 -6.60 11.98
CA LEU A 117 20.12 -5.45 11.16
C LEU A 117 20.23 -5.74 9.65
N ALA A 118 21.19 -6.57 9.24
CA ALA A 118 21.33 -7.01 7.86
C ALA A 118 20.16 -7.92 7.45
N ASP A 119 19.76 -8.85 8.32
CA ASP A 119 18.62 -9.72 8.10
C ASP A 119 17.32 -8.92 8.00
N ALA A 120 17.09 -7.98 8.94
CA ALA A 120 15.91 -7.11 8.91
C ALA A 120 15.83 -6.23 7.65
N LYS A 121 16.97 -5.87 7.04
CA LYS A 121 17.00 -5.18 5.74
C LYS A 121 16.60 -6.11 4.60
N ALA A 122 17.13 -7.32 4.57
CA ALA A 122 16.79 -8.30 3.55
C ALA A 122 15.29 -8.63 3.59
N ASP A 123 14.74 -8.81 4.79
CA ASP A 123 13.30 -9.03 4.99
C ASP A 123 12.46 -7.83 4.54
N LEU A 124 12.97 -6.59 4.75
CA LEU A 124 12.29 -5.38 4.28
C LEU A 124 12.23 -5.30 2.76
N GLU A 125 13.31 -5.69 2.06
CA GLU A 125 13.29 -5.76 0.60
C GLU A 125 12.34 -6.86 0.11
N ALA A 126 12.38 -8.05 0.71
CA ALA A 126 11.43 -9.12 0.39
C ALA A 126 9.97 -8.71 0.63
N ALA A 127 9.69 -7.95 1.69
CA ALA A 127 8.36 -7.41 1.97
C ALA A 127 7.89 -6.41 0.89
N LYS A 128 8.80 -5.64 0.29
CA LYS A 128 8.48 -4.74 -0.84
C LYS A 128 8.08 -5.55 -2.06
N ASP A 129 8.86 -6.58 -2.42
CA ASP A 129 8.59 -7.44 -3.57
C ASP A 129 7.23 -8.16 -3.42
N ASN A 130 6.96 -8.71 -2.23
CA ASN A 130 5.68 -9.35 -1.91
C ASN A 130 4.49 -8.38 -1.98
N PHE A 131 4.72 -7.11 -1.62
CA PHE A 131 3.69 -6.08 -1.73
C PHE A 131 3.39 -5.70 -3.19
N GLU A 132 4.40 -5.66 -4.06
CA GLU A 132 4.17 -5.46 -5.49
C GLU A 132 3.35 -6.60 -6.07
N ALA A 133 3.69 -7.86 -5.75
CA ALA A 133 2.91 -9.03 -6.14
C ALA A 133 1.46 -9.00 -5.62
N LEU A 134 1.21 -8.41 -4.44
CA LEU A 134 -0.15 -8.23 -3.88
C LEU A 134 -1.02 -7.33 -4.76
N LEU A 135 -0.46 -6.28 -5.35
CA LEU A 135 -1.23 -5.30 -6.14
C LEU A 135 -1.81 -5.91 -7.42
N ASP A 136 -1.18 -7.01 -7.89
CA ASP A 136 -1.52 -7.75 -9.10
C ASP A 136 -2.26 -9.08 -8.82
N SER A 137 -2.45 -9.44 -7.54
CA SER A 137 -3.06 -10.72 -7.13
C SER A 137 -4.59 -10.70 -7.13
N ASP A 138 -5.18 -11.83 -7.56
CA ASP A 138 -6.62 -12.10 -7.49
C ASP A 138 -7.11 -12.43 -6.06
N GLU A 139 -6.20 -12.76 -5.13
CA GLU A 139 -6.49 -13.11 -3.73
C GLU A 139 -5.83 -12.13 -2.74
N PRO A 140 -6.21 -10.85 -2.75
CA PRO A 140 -5.49 -9.78 -2.06
C PRO A 140 -5.55 -9.85 -0.52
N LYS A 141 -6.37 -10.73 0.07
CA LYS A 141 -6.52 -10.84 1.53
C LYS A 141 -5.43 -11.68 2.18
N GLU A 142 -5.06 -12.80 1.57
CA GLU A 142 -4.09 -13.73 2.15
C GLU A 142 -2.69 -13.13 2.08
N VAL A 143 -2.31 -12.66 0.89
CA VAL A 143 -1.04 -11.93 0.66
C VAL A 143 -0.93 -10.71 1.57
N PHE A 144 -2.04 -10.00 1.85
CA PHE A 144 -2.01 -8.84 2.76
C PHE A 144 -1.67 -9.23 4.20
N ASN A 145 -2.21 -10.35 4.69
CA ASN A 145 -1.93 -10.81 6.04
C ASN A 145 -0.47 -11.24 6.19
N GLU A 146 0.08 -11.88 5.16
CA GLU A 146 1.49 -12.26 5.10
C GLU A 146 2.41 -11.03 5.11
N VAL A 147 2.20 -10.07 4.19
CA VAL A 147 2.96 -8.81 4.15
C VAL A 147 2.88 -8.09 5.49
N ARG A 148 1.70 -8.07 6.13
CA ARG A 148 1.53 -7.47 7.45
C ARG A 148 2.33 -8.20 8.54
N GLY A 149 2.35 -9.54 8.53
CA GLY A 149 3.15 -10.35 9.44
C GLY A 149 4.62 -9.99 9.32
N ASN A 150 5.15 -10.04 8.10
CA ASN A 150 6.55 -9.73 7.81
C ASN A 150 6.94 -8.32 8.31
N ILE A 151 6.08 -7.32 8.12
CA ILE A 151 6.33 -5.95 8.62
C ILE A 151 6.37 -5.88 10.15
N ILE A 152 5.57 -6.69 10.85
CA ILE A 152 5.59 -6.76 12.32
C ILE A 152 6.90 -7.39 12.78
N ASP A 153 7.30 -8.49 12.15
CA ASP A 153 8.52 -9.23 12.50
C ASP A 153 9.77 -8.36 12.27
N ILE A 154 9.85 -7.66 11.14
CA ILE A 154 10.91 -6.67 10.87
C ILE A 154 10.95 -5.62 11.98
N LYS A 155 9.79 -5.07 12.35
CA LYS A 155 9.70 -4.04 13.40
C LYS A 155 10.21 -4.59 14.74
N ASP A 156 9.87 -5.82 15.10
CA ASP A 156 10.34 -6.45 16.34
C ASP A 156 11.85 -6.73 16.30
N ALA A 157 12.39 -7.18 15.16
CA ALA A 157 13.84 -7.32 14.96
C ALA A 157 14.58 -5.98 15.14
N LEU A 158 14.07 -4.88 14.57
CA LEU A 158 14.68 -3.55 14.74
C LEU A 158 14.64 -3.05 16.19
N VAL A 159 13.58 -3.39 16.94
CA VAL A 159 13.49 -3.08 18.38
C VAL A 159 14.54 -3.86 19.15
N GLU A 160 14.75 -5.13 18.78
CA GLU A 160 15.75 -5.98 19.42
C GLU A 160 17.18 -5.49 19.14
N VAL A 161 17.49 -5.14 17.89
CA VAL A 161 18.76 -4.47 17.53
C VAL A 161 18.96 -3.22 18.39
N HIS A 162 17.93 -2.38 18.52
CA HIS A 162 18.02 -1.19 19.37
C HIS A 162 18.34 -1.53 20.83
N ARG A 163 17.70 -2.57 21.39
CA ARG A 163 17.92 -3.03 22.76
C ARG A 163 19.37 -3.46 22.97
N ILE A 164 19.93 -4.26 22.06
CA ILE A 164 21.32 -4.70 22.11
C ILE A 164 22.26 -3.49 22.08
N LEU A 165 22.05 -2.54 21.16
CA LEU A 165 22.90 -1.35 21.05
C LEU A 165 22.82 -0.44 22.29
N VAL A 166 21.66 -0.35 22.94
CA VAL A 166 21.52 0.41 24.20
C VAL A 166 22.29 -0.26 25.34
N ASN A 167 22.28 -1.60 25.42
CA ASN A 167 23.08 -2.34 26.40
C ASN A 167 24.58 -2.11 26.17
N VAL A 168 25.03 -2.22 24.91
CA VAL A 168 26.42 -1.91 24.51
C VAL A 168 26.85 -0.51 24.96
N ILE A 169 25.99 0.49 24.82
CA ILE A 169 26.28 1.86 25.30
C ILE A 169 26.42 1.89 26.83
N GLY A 170 25.62 1.10 27.55
CA GLY A 170 25.74 0.91 29.00
C GLY A 170 27.09 0.31 29.38
N ASP A 171 27.50 -0.76 28.70
CA ASP A 171 28.75 -1.47 28.96
C ASP A 171 29.98 -0.58 28.67
N ILE A 172 29.98 0.13 27.53
CA ILE A 172 31.01 1.12 27.19
C ILE A 172 31.11 2.22 28.25
N LYS A 173 29.98 2.67 28.81
CA LYS A 173 30.00 3.65 29.90
C LYS A 173 30.56 3.03 31.18
N GLY A 174 30.15 1.81 31.51
CA GLY A 174 30.62 1.05 32.68
C GLY A 174 32.14 0.91 32.72
N LEU A 175 32.75 0.58 31.58
CA LEU A 175 34.21 0.50 31.45
C LEU A 175 34.91 1.82 31.85
N ARG A 176 34.31 2.97 31.54
CA ARG A 176 34.93 4.28 31.81
C ARG A 176 34.78 4.77 33.25
N VAL A 177 33.74 4.36 33.98
CA VAL A 177 33.51 4.81 35.37
C VAL A 177 34.13 3.90 36.44
N GLY A 178 34.56 2.68 36.07
CA GLY A 178 35.14 1.71 37.02
C GLY A 178 36.63 1.91 37.35
N THR A 179 37.40 2.64 36.53
CA THR A 179 38.87 2.68 36.63
C THR A 179 39.41 3.88 37.43
N THR A 180 38.57 4.85 37.81
CA THR A 180 38.99 6.02 38.60
C THR A 180 38.68 5.82 40.09
N GLY A 181 39.59 5.18 40.84
CA GLY A 181 39.62 5.32 42.29
C GLY A 181 39.87 4.04 43.10
N SER A 182 41.10 3.51 43.05
CA SER A 182 41.66 2.88 44.24
C SER A 182 42.24 3.99 45.12
N PRO A 183 41.71 4.27 46.33
CA PRO A 183 42.33 5.22 47.23
C PRO A 183 43.66 4.63 47.68
N GLY A 184 44.75 5.19 47.16
CA GLY A 184 46.10 4.90 47.64
C GLY A 184 46.18 5.19 49.12
N VAL A 185 46.17 4.15 49.95
CA VAL A 185 46.49 4.27 51.36
C VAL A 185 48.01 4.30 51.44
N SER A 186 48.56 5.51 51.49
CA SER A 186 49.95 5.73 51.87
C SER A 186 50.11 5.38 53.36
N PRO A 187 51.01 4.46 53.74
CA PRO A 187 51.35 4.27 55.14
C PRO A 187 52.21 5.46 55.59
N THR A 188 51.64 6.32 56.43
CA THR A 188 52.35 7.39 57.15
C THR A 188 53.25 6.74 58.22
N PRO A 189 54.50 7.24 58.43
CA PRO A 189 55.56 6.54 59.16
C PRO A 189 55.32 6.35 60.66
#